data_AF-A0AB33JFV7-F1
#
_entry.id   AF-A0AB33JFV7-F1
#
_cell.length_a   1.000
_cell.length_b   1.000
_cell.length_c   1.000
_cell.angle_alpha   90.00
_cell.angle_beta   90.00
_cell.angle_gamma   90.00
#
_symmetry.space_group_name_H-M   'P 1'
#
loop_
_entity.id
_entity.type
_entity.pdbx_description
1 polymer ?
#
loop_
_entity_poly.entity_id
_entity_poly.type
_entity_poly.pdbx_seq_one_letter_code
_entity_poly.pdbx_strand_id
1 'polypeptide(L)'
;MAVRNDNEAYRHISYSSIYPKFKIMEALHRNGFRDDFHDIAPTVLIPALLSDSRVETLMKAGRTEHLKYFLNNSRALDACWQSYKVATRNSYEIADISIWCDYVDMLRRLGKDIHSPKYVCPTDLHREHDLRQNELRRQREKEEKEKRRKKAMEDEKRFHELKSKFFGISFTDGTIQVHVLESVQEHLDEGTAMHHCVFDSAYYLKENSLILSATIEGRRIETIEVNLDTLKVVQSRGVCNQNTEYHDQIVNLVNANKRLIRQRMRQTA
;
A
#
# COMPACT_ATOMS: atom_id res chain seq x y z
N MET A 1 27.99 -37.23 0.41
CA MET A 1 26.96 -36.99 1.45
C MET A 1 25.75 -36.41 0.74
N ALA A 2 24.62 -37.13 0.68
CA ALA A 2 23.44 -36.70 -0.08
C ALA A 2 22.60 -35.73 0.77
N VAL A 3 22.40 -34.51 0.28
CA VAL A 3 21.54 -33.50 0.90
C VAL A 3 20.09 -33.84 0.54
N ARG A 4 19.24 -34.12 1.55
CA ARG A 4 17.80 -34.36 1.37
C ARG A 4 17.03 -33.10 1.78
N ASN A 5 15.92 -32.83 1.08
CA ASN A 5 15.07 -31.66 1.31
C ASN A 5 14.38 -31.68 2.68
N ASP A 6 14.25 -30.49 3.26
CA ASP A 6 13.58 -30.21 4.54
C ASP A 6 12.11 -30.65 4.50
N ASN A 7 11.67 -31.45 5.49
CA ASN A 7 10.30 -31.97 5.60
C ASN A 7 9.77 -31.69 7.02
N GLU A 8 8.45 -31.53 7.15
CA GLU A 8 7.70 -31.32 8.39
C GLU A 8 8.05 -32.33 9.49
N ALA A 9 8.34 -33.59 9.12
CA ALA A 9 8.84 -34.60 10.06
C ALA A 9 10.20 -34.24 10.68
N TYR A 10 11.13 -33.64 9.92
CA TYR A 10 12.41 -33.18 10.47
C TYR A 10 12.24 -31.97 11.38
N ARG A 11 11.29 -31.08 11.07
CA ARG A 11 10.92 -29.97 11.97
C ARG A 11 10.36 -30.52 13.28
N HIS A 12 9.47 -31.51 13.23
CA HIS A 12 8.90 -32.14 14.41
C HIS A 12 9.93 -32.87 15.28
N ILE A 13 10.93 -33.52 14.66
CA ILE A 13 12.05 -34.16 15.37
C ILE A 13 13.03 -33.12 15.93
N SER A 14 13.21 -31.97 15.27
CA SER A 14 14.09 -30.89 15.76
C SER A 14 13.61 -30.21 17.04
N TYR A 15 12.31 -30.31 17.34
CA TYR A 15 11.69 -29.86 18.59
C TYR A 15 11.60 -30.96 19.65
N SER A 16 11.94 -32.22 19.33
CA SER A 16 12.00 -33.30 20.32
C SER A 16 13.27 -33.19 21.15
N SER A 17 13.14 -33.32 22.47
CA SER A 17 14.26 -33.32 23.41
C SER A 17 15.36 -34.27 22.94
N ILE A 18 16.51 -33.71 22.54
CA ILE A 18 17.65 -34.48 22.05
C ILE A 18 18.08 -35.45 23.15
N TYR A 19 18.37 -36.69 22.75
CA TYR A 19 18.90 -37.73 23.62
C TYR A 19 20.01 -37.15 24.52
N PRO A 20 19.95 -37.32 25.86
CA PRO A 20 20.78 -36.58 26.83
C PRO A 20 22.29 -36.87 26.75
N LYS A 21 22.71 -37.72 25.81
CA LYS A 21 24.10 -38.05 25.53
C LYS A 21 24.36 -37.79 24.04
N PHE A 22 25.04 -36.70 23.74
CA PHE A 22 25.50 -36.38 22.39
C PHE A 22 26.98 -36.00 22.42
N LYS A 23 27.70 -36.35 21.35
CA LYS A 23 29.12 -35.98 21.17
C LYS A 23 29.18 -34.83 20.19
N ILE A 24 29.77 -33.73 20.61
CA ILE A 24 29.86 -32.52 19.81
C ILE A 24 31.21 -32.51 19.08
N MET A 25 31.22 -31.91 17.89
CA MET A 25 32.45 -31.71 17.13
C MET A 25 33.32 -30.61 17.77
N GLU A 26 34.63 -30.82 17.81
CA GLU A 26 35.62 -29.82 18.28
C GLU A 26 35.44 -28.45 17.63
N ALA A 27 35.02 -28.41 16.36
CA ALA A 27 34.73 -27.18 15.64
C ALA A 27 33.61 -26.35 16.28
N LEU A 28 32.59 -26.98 16.86
CA LEU A 28 31.48 -26.29 17.54
C LEU A 28 31.94 -25.74 18.90
N HIS A 29 32.77 -26.50 19.64
CA HIS A 29 33.38 -26.02 20.89
C HIS A 29 34.25 -24.79 20.64
N ARG A 30 35.09 -24.83 19.60
CA ARG A 30 35.90 -23.69 19.16
C ARG A 30 35.05 -22.47 18.83
N ASN A 31 33.89 -22.67 18.22
CA ASN A 31 32.95 -21.61 17.84
C ASN A 31 32.05 -21.15 19.01
N GLY A 32 32.32 -21.60 20.24
CA GLY A 32 31.69 -21.08 21.46
C GLY A 32 30.48 -21.85 21.96
N PHE A 33 30.15 -23.00 21.36
CA PHE A 33 29.08 -23.87 21.84
C PHE A 33 29.51 -24.59 23.13
N ARG A 34 28.67 -24.53 24.18
CA ARG A 34 28.91 -25.12 25.51
C ARG A 34 27.72 -25.99 25.95
N ASP A 35 27.34 -26.92 25.09
CA ASP A 35 26.33 -27.97 25.35
C ASP A 35 24.90 -27.45 25.66
N ASP A 36 24.66 -26.15 25.50
CA ASP A 36 23.36 -25.50 25.62
C ASP A 36 22.92 -24.91 24.28
N PHE A 37 21.67 -25.18 23.92
CA PHE A 37 21.03 -24.70 22.69
C PHE A 37 20.23 -23.41 22.90
N HIS A 38 20.10 -22.91 24.13
CA HIS A 38 19.49 -21.62 24.48
C HIS A 38 18.07 -21.43 23.87
N ASP A 39 17.25 -22.47 23.91
CA ASP A 39 15.90 -22.50 23.32
C ASP A 39 15.86 -22.21 21.80
N ILE A 40 16.94 -22.49 21.09
CA ILE A 40 17.05 -22.40 19.63
C ILE A 40 17.09 -23.81 19.06
N ALA A 41 16.32 -24.06 18.00
CA ALA A 41 16.32 -25.36 17.33
C ALA A 41 17.75 -25.73 16.87
N PRO A 42 18.26 -26.95 17.20
CA PRO A 42 19.59 -27.40 16.81
C PRO A 42 19.84 -27.35 15.30
N THR A 43 18.79 -27.60 14.51
CA THR A 43 18.80 -27.53 13.04
C THR A 43 19.05 -26.13 12.50
N VAL A 44 18.81 -25.09 13.31
CA VAL A 44 19.08 -23.69 12.96
C VAL A 44 20.41 -23.24 13.54
N LEU A 45 20.67 -23.55 14.82
CA LEU A 45 21.86 -23.08 15.54
C LEU A 45 23.16 -23.71 15.02
N ILE A 46 23.19 -25.03 14.80
CA ILE A 46 24.41 -25.74 14.41
C ILE A 46 24.91 -25.30 13.01
N PRO A 47 24.07 -25.27 11.95
CA PRO A 47 24.52 -24.78 10.65
C PRO A 47 24.97 -23.32 10.69
N ALA A 48 24.26 -22.47 11.45
CA ALA A 48 24.59 -21.06 11.58
C ALA A 48 25.95 -20.84 12.26
N LEU A 49 26.24 -21.57 13.35
CA LEU A 49 27.54 -21.54 14.03
C LEU A 49 28.70 -22.01 13.14
N LEU A 50 28.45 -22.92 12.21
CA LEU A 50 29.47 -23.42 11.30
C LEU A 50 29.67 -22.53 10.07
N SER A 51 28.68 -21.73 9.71
CA SER A 51 28.65 -20.98 8.45
C SER A 51 28.85 -19.47 8.62
N ASP A 52 28.46 -18.89 9.76
CA ASP A 52 28.50 -17.44 9.99
C ASP A 52 29.32 -17.06 11.23
N SER A 53 30.46 -16.39 11.01
CA SER A 53 31.34 -15.86 12.08
C SER A 53 30.65 -14.84 13.01
N ARG A 54 29.57 -14.19 12.56
CA ARG A 54 28.79 -13.25 13.36
C ARG A 54 27.99 -13.97 14.44
N VAL A 55 27.47 -15.14 14.12
CA VAL A 55 26.75 -16.01 15.05
C VAL A 55 27.70 -16.54 16.13
N GLU A 56 28.91 -16.96 15.74
CA GLU A 56 29.99 -17.28 16.68
C GLU A 56 30.29 -16.10 17.63
N THR A 57 30.36 -14.87 17.09
CA THR A 57 30.62 -13.67 17.90
C THR A 57 29.52 -13.43 18.94
N LEU A 58 28.26 -13.54 18.54
CA LEU A 58 27.11 -13.38 19.44
C LEU A 58 27.06 -14.48 20.51
N MET A 59 27.36 -15.71 20.13
CA MET A 59 27.42 -16.88 21.02
C MET A 59 28.51 -16.70 22.08
N LYS A 60 29.72 -16.33 21.66
CA LYS A 60 30.85 -16.09 22.58
C LYS A 60 30.64 -14.89 23.49
N ALA A 61 29.90 -13.88 23.03
CA ALA A 61 29.51 -12.72 23.82
C ALA A 61 28.37 -13.02 24.81
N GLY A 62 27.79 -14.23 24.80
CA GLY A 62 26.67 -14.62 25.67
C GLY A 62 25.37 -13.87 25.38
N ARG A 63 25.20 -13.30 24.18
CA ARG A 63 24.01 -12.53 23.78
C ARG A 63 22.98 -13.45 23.12
N THR A 64 22.46 -14.40 23.89
CA THR A 64 21.55 -15.48 23.42
C THR A 64 20.24 -14.95 22.86
N GLU A 65 19.65 -13.93 23.49
CA GLU A 65 18.40 -13.29 23.01
C GLU A 65 18.59 -12.61 21.64
N HIS A 66 19.72 -11.89 21.47
CA HIS A 66 20.05 -11.25 20.20
C HIS A 66 20.29 -12.29 19.11
N LEU A 67 21.00 -13.38 19.46
CA LEU A 67 21.26 -14.49 18.57
C LEU A 67 19.96 -15.13 18.08
N LYS A 68 19.03 -15.43 19.00
CA LYS A 68 17.72 -15.99 18.67
C LYS A 68 16.93 -15.11 17.72
N TYR A 69 16.92 -13.79 17.95
CA TYR A 69 16.26 -12.84 17.05
C TYR A 69 16.89 -12.82 15.66
N PHE A 70 18.22 -12.75 15.57
CA PHE A 70 18.93 -12.67 14.29
C PHE A 70 18.87 -13.95 13.47
N LEU A 71 18.82 -15.12 14.11
CA LEU A 71 18.62 -16.40 13.41
C LEU A 71 17.24 -16.50 12.78
N ASN A 72 16.21 -15.93 13.43
CA ASN A 72 14.87 -15.84 12.85
C ASN A 72 14.76 -14.74 11.78
N ASN A 73 15.58 -13.68 11.88
CA ASN A 73 15.56 -12.52 10.99
C ASN A 73 16.92 -12.25 10.34
N SER A 74 17.34 -13.14 9.43
CA SER A 74 18.65 -13.04 8.75
C SER A 74 18.89 -11.70 8.03
N ARG A 75 17.83 -11.13 7.43
CA ARG A 75 17.90 -9.80 6.78
C ARG A 75 18.18 -8.67 7.78
N ALA A 76 17.64 -8.76 9.00
CA ALA A 76 17.90 -7.77 10.04
C ALA A 76 19.34 -7.86 10.53
N LEU A 77 19.90 -9.08 10.62
CA LEU A 77 21.32 -9.28 10.94
C LEU A 77 22.20 -8.56 9.91
N ASP A 78 21.98 -8.79 8.61
CA ASP A 78 22.76 -8.16 7.55
C ASP A 78 22.64 -6.62 7.57
N ALA A 79 21.43 -6.11 7.75
CA ALA A 79 21.17 -4.68 7.76
C ALA A 79 21.75 -3.97 8.99
N CYS A 80 21.68 -4.59 10.17
CA CYS A 80 22.00 -3.94 11.44
C CYS A 80 23.39 -4.29 11.97
N TRP A 81 24.11 -5.27 11.41
CA TRP A 81 25.38 -5.76 11.96
C TRP A 81 26.43 -4.66 12.16
N GLN A 82 26.54 -3.71 11.23
CA GLN A 82 27.50 -2.61 11.37
C GLN A 82 27.14 -1.69 12.55
N SER A 83 25.85 -1.35 12.67
CA SER A 83 25.33 -0.58 13.82
C SER A 83 25.47 -1.35 15.12
N TYR A 84 25.32 -2.67 15.09
CA TYR A 84 25.45 -3.53 16.27
C TYR A 84 26.88 -3.53 16.81
N LYS A 85 27.88 -3.56 15.91
CA LYS A 85 29.29 -3.39 16.30
C LYS A 85 29.56 -2.01 16.92
N VAL A 86 28.94 -0.95 16.40
CA VAL A 86 29.05 0.40 16.97
C VAL A 86 28.45 0.44 18.37
N ALA A 87 27.25 -0.12 18.56
CA ALA A 87 26.61 -0.23 19.87
C ALA A 87 27.49 -1.00 20.88
N THR A 88 28.00 -2.16 20.47
CA THR A 88 28.88 -2.99 21.29
C THR A 88 30.18 -2.27 21.68
N ARG A 89 30.79 -1.53 20.74
CA ARG A 89 32.02 -0.76 20.99
C ARG A 89 31.83 0.39 21.98
N ASN A 90 30.62 0.95 22.04
CA ASN A 90 30.27 2.03 22.98
C ASN A 90 29.64 1.50 24.28
N SER A 91 29.72 0.19 24.53
CA SER A 91 29.14 -0.45 25.72
C SER A 91 27.65 -0.16 25.91
N TYR A 92 26.92 0.03 24.81
CA TYR A 92 25.48 0.28 24.85
C TYR A 92 24.72 -1.03 25.06
N GLU A 93 23.88 -1.07 26.08
CA GLU A 93 23.01 -2.22 26.36
C GLU A 93 21.69 -2.08 25.61
N ILE A 94 21.47 -2.99 24.66
CA ILE A 94 20.23 -3.06 23.90
C ILE A 94 19.22 -3.87 24.73
N ALA A 95 18.24 -3.19 25.32
CA ALA A 95 17.19 -3.83 26.11
C ALA A 95 16.24 -4.69 25.26
N ASP A 96 15.88 -4.22 24.06
CA ASP A 96 15.04 -4.96 23.10
C ASP A 96 15.67 -4.89 21.71
N ILE A 97 16.14 -6.05 21.24
CA ILE A 97 16.81 -6.18 19.94
C ILE A 97 15.86 -5.98 18.76
N SER A 98 14.58 -6.32 18.92
CA SER A 98 13.57 -6.16 17.88
C SER A 98 13.31 -4.68 17.63
N ILE A 99 12.99 -3.95 18.70
CA ILE A 99 12.71 -2.50 18.63
C ILE A 99 13.96 -1.74 18.16
N TRP A 100 15.15 -2.16 18.60
CA TRP A 100 16.38 -1.53 18.16
C TRP A 100 16.66 -1.76 16.68
N CYS A 101 16.44 -2.97 16.15
CA CYS A 101 16.59 -3.23 14.72
C CYS A 101 15.59 -2.40 13.88
N ASP A 102 14.34 -2.30 14.33
CA ASP A 102 13.32 -1.47 13.69
C ASP A 102 13.72 0.01 13.71
N TYR A 103 14.22 0.49 14.85
CA TYR A 103 14.74 1.85 14.98
C TYR A 103 15.92 2.14 14.04
N VAL A 104 16.89 1.22 13.92
CA VAL A 104 18.02 1.35 12.98
C VAL A 104 17.53 1.39 11.53
N ASP A 105 16.52 0.59 11.17
CA ASP A 105 15.92 0.67 9.83
C ASP A 105 15.19 2.01 9.62
N MET A 106 14.50 2.54 10.63
CA MET A 106 13.90 3.88 10.56
C MET A 106 14.94 4.98 10.36
N LEU A 107 16.09 4.91 11.06
CA LEU A 107 17.21 5.82 10.86
C LEU A 107 17.72 5.77 9.41
N ARG A 108 17.89 4.57 8.85
CA ARG A 108 18.29 4.37 7.45
C ARG A 108 17.29 5.01 6.48
N ARG A 109 15.98 4.79 6.67
CA ARG A 109 14.92 5.37 5.84
C ARG A 109 14.87 6.90 5.93
N LEU A 110 15.18 7.46 7.10
CA LEU A 110 15.28 8.90 7.34
C LEU A 110 16.62 9.50 6.88
N GLY A 111 17.53 8.71 6.31
CA GLY A 111 18.85 9.15 5.85
C GLY A 111 19.78 9.59 6.99
N LYS A 112 19.58 9.09 8.21
CA LYS A 112 20.47 9.36 9.35
C LYS A 112 21.67 8.40 9.31
N ASP A 113 22.78 8.84 9.90
CA ASP A 113 24.01 8.04 9.94
C ASP A 113 23.87 6.86 10.93
N ILE A 114 23.70 5.67 10.38
CA ILE A 114 23.60 4.39 11.12
C ILE A 114 24.96 3.86 11.61
N HIS A 115 26.06 4.58 11.37
CA HIS A 115 27.38 4.26 11.88
C HIS A 115 27.82 5.20 13.01
N SER A 116 27.05 6.26 13.27
CA SER A 116 27.35 7.20 14.34
C SER A 116 26.80 6.69 15.69
N PRO A 117 27.62 6.65 16.75
CA PRO A 117 27.15 6.33 18.11
C PRO A 117 26.02 7.24 18.58
N LYS A 118 26.02 8.51 18.14
CA LYS A 118 25.00 9.50 18.49
C LYS A 118 23.58 9.06 18.11
N TYR A 119 23.43 8.35 17.00
CA TYR A 119 22.13 7.89 16.52
C TYR A 119 21.83 6.46 16.95
N VAL A 120 22.83 5.58 16.92
CA VAL A 120 22.67 4.14 17.16
C VAL A 120 22.48 3.81 18.66
N CYS A 121 22.98 4.66 19.56
CA CYS A 121 22.92 4.46 21.01
C CYS A 121 22.06 5.55 21.68
N PRO A 122 20.73 5.53 21.52
CA PRO A 122 19.85 6.49 22.18
C PRO A 122 19.82 6.26 23.70
N THR A 123 19.66 7.31 24.50
CA THR A 123 19.49 7.15 25.96
C THR A 123 18.15 6.48 26.31
N ASP A 124 17.11 6.74 25.53
CA ASP A 124 15.79 6.11 25.65
C ASP A 124 15.37 5.59 24.27
N LEU A 125 15.50 4.28 24.09
CA LEU A 125 15.23 3.61 22.82
C LEU A 125 13.76 3.72 22.40
N HIS A 126 12.82 3.54 23.32
CA HIS A 126 11.39 3.57 23.01
C HIS A 126 10.94 4.98 22.59
N ARG A 127 11.39 5.99 23.34
CA ARG A 127 11.07 7.38 23.00
C ARG A 127 11.62 7.78 21.64
N GLU A 128 12.89 7.49 21.35
CA GLU A 128 13.47 7.81 20.04
C GLU A 128 12.81 7.00 18.92
N HIS A 129 12.49 5.72 19.16
CA HIS A 129 11.71 4.90 18.24
C HIS A 129 10.38 5.57 17.86
N ASP A 130 9.58 5.97 18.85
CA ASP A 130 8.26 6.58 18.62
C ASP A 130 8.38 7.94 17.91
N LEU A 131 9.41 8.72 18.24
CA LEU A 131 9.70 9.97 17.54
C LEU A 131 10.00 9.74 16.06
N ARG A 132 10.86 8.76 15.72
CA ARG A 132 11.19 8.43 14.32
C ARG A 132 10.00 7.83 13.57
N GLN A 133 9.18 7.03 14.25
CA GLN A 133 7.97 6.47 13.67
C GLN A 133 6.98 7.57 13.28
N ASN A 134 6.79 8.57 14.15
CA ASN A 134 5.94 9.73 13.88
C ASN A 134 6.50 10.60 12.75
N GLU A 135 7.82 10.77 12.66
CA GLU A 135 8.48 11.49 11.57
C GLU A 135 8.22 10.82 10.21
N LEU A 136 8.41 9.50 10.12
CA LEU A 136 8.12 8.71 8.92
C LEU A 136 6.62 8.75 8.55
N ARG A 137 5.72 8.70 9.54
CA ARG A 137 4.28 8.81 9.31
C ARG A 137 3.93 10.14 8.66
N ARG A 138 4.46 11.25 9.19
CA ARG A 138 4.25 12.59 8.63
C ARG A 138 4.80 12.74 7.21
N GLN A 139 5.94 12.11 6.89
CA GLN A 139 6.47 12.10 5.53
C GLN A 139 5.53 11.37 4.57
N ARG A 140 5.06 10.17 4.94
CA ARG A 140 4.11 9.39 4.14
C ARG A 140 2.80 10.14 3.91
N GLU A 141 2.22 10.74 4.95
CA GLU A 141 0.98 11.52 4.82
C GLU A 141 1.14 12.70 3.84
N LYS A 142 2.29 13.37 3.85
CA LYS A 142 2.60 14.44 2.90
C LYS A 142 2.73 13.92 1.47
N GLU A 143 3.48 12.83 1.27
CA GLU A 143 3.66 12.22 -0.05
C GLU A 143 2.33 11.68 -0.61
N GLU A 144 1.51 11.05 0.21
CA GLU A 144 0.18 10.56 -0.19
C GLU A 144 -0.75 11.70 -0.57
N LYS A 145 -0.74 12.79 0.20
CA LYS A 145 -1.51 14.01 -0.14
C LYS A 145 -1.04 14.62 -1.45
N GLU A 146 0.27 14.66 -1.70
CA GLU A 146 0.83 15.16 -2.96
C GLU A 146 0.50 14.25 -4.14
N LYS A 147 0.63 12.92 -3.99
CA LYS A 147 0.24 11.94 -5.00
C LYS A 147 -1.24 12.03 -5.32
N ARG A 148 -2.10 12.17 -4.30
CA ARG A 148 -3.54 12.36 -4.48
C ARG A 148 -3.85 13.64 -5.25
N ARG A 149 -3.14 14.75 -4.94
CA ARG A 149 -3.30 16.02 -5.66
C ARG A 149 -2.84 15.92 -7.11
N LYS A 150 -1.69 15.29 -7.37
CA LYS A 150 -1.16 15.06 -8.73
C LYS A 150 -2.12 14.21 -9.55
N LYS A 151 -2.59 13.09 -9.00
CA LYS A 151 -3.58 12.22 -9.64
C LYS A 151 -4.86 12.97 -9.97
N ALA A 152 -5.39 13.77 -9.03
CA ALA A 152 -6.57 14.58 -9.30
C ALA A 152 -6.37 15.60 -10.44
N MET A 153 -5.19 16.24 -10.52
CA MET A 153 -4.86 17.14 -11.62
C MET A 153 -4.71 16.42 -12.96
N GLU A 154 -4.09 15.23 -12.97
CA GLU A 154 -3.96 14.39 -14.16
C GLU A 154 -5.32 13.90 -14.65
N ASP A 155 -6.17 13.43 -13.73
CA ASP A 155 -7.52 12.97 -14.01
C ASP A 155 -8.39 14.11 -14.58
N GLU A 156 -8.33 15.31 -13.99
CA GLU A 156 -9.07 16.49 -14.49
C GLU A 156 -8.57 16.90 -15.88
N LYS A 157 -7.25 16.90 -16.11
CA LYS A 157 -6.69 17.23 -17.42
C LYS A 157 -7.12 16.22 -18.49
N ARG A 158 -7.03 14.92 -18.18
CA ARG A 158 -7.44 13.85 -19.09
C ARG A 158 -8.94 13.90 -19.36
N PHE A 159 -9.74 14.18 -18.33
CA PHE A 159 -11.18 14.40 -18.47
C PHE A 159 -11.47 15.56 -19.42
N HIS A 160 -10.83 16.71 -19.23
CA HIS A 160 -10.99 17.86 -20.10
C HIS A 160 -10.56 17.55 -21.55
N GLU A 161 -9.44 16.87 -21.78
CA GLU A 161 -9.00 16.46 -23.12
C GLU A 161 -10.04 15.57 -23.84
N LEU A 162 -10.66 14.64 -23.11
CA LEU A 162 -11.65 13.71 -23.68
C LEU A 162 -13.04 14.35 -23.85
N LYS A 163 -13.47 15.19 -22.90
CA LYS A 163 -14.88 15.61 -22.76
C LYS A 163 -15.14 17.08 -23.07
N SER A 164 -14.11 17.93 -23.13
CA SER A 164 -14.27 19.39 -23.39
C SER A 164 -15.11 19.72 -24.62
N LYS A 165 -15.05 18.88 -25.65
CA LYS A 165 -15.84 19.02 -26.89
C LYS A 165 -17.36 19.03 -26.63
N PHE A 166 -17.80 18.35 -25.58
CA PHE A 166 -19.20 18.19 -25.19
C PHE A 166 -19.66 19.18 -24.11
N PHE A 167 -18.74 19.98 -23.54
CA PHE A 167 -19.12 20.99 -22.54
C PHE A 167 -20.04 22.04 -23.16
N GLY A 168 -20.99 22.52 -22.35
CA GLY A 168 -22.06 23.41 -22.74
C GLY A 168 -23.21 22.74 -23.49
N ILE A 169 -23.19 21.41 -23.70
CA ILE A 169 -24.38 20.70 -24.19
C ILE A 169 -25.39 20.67 -23.03
N SER A 170 -26.48 21.41 -23.21
CA SER A 170 -27.67 21.30 -22.39
C SER A 170 -28.91 21.39 -23.28
N PHE A 171 -29.96 20.68 -22.89
CA PHE A 171 -31.24 20.70 -23.59
C PHE A 171 -32.38 20.45 -22.61
N THR A 172 -33.57 20.93 -22.97
CA THR A 172 -34.75 20.88 -22.11
C THR A 172 -36.01 20.64 -22.93
N ASP A 173 -37.00 20.00 -22.31
CA ASP A 173 -38.38 19.91 -22.82
C ASP A 173 -39.33 20.90 -22.14
N GLY A 174 -38.79 21.84 -21.35
CA GLY A 174 -39.53 22.83 -20.56
C GLY A 174 -39.76 22.41 -19.11
N THR A 175 -39.67 21.11 -18.78
CA THR A 175 -39.81 20.59 -17.40
C THR A 175 -38.50 19.97 -16.91
N ILE A 176 -37.87 19.15 -17.73
CA ILE A 176 -36.62 18.45 -17.44
C ILE A 176 -35.48 19.18 -18.15
N GLN A 177 -34.41 19.46 -17.43
CA GLN A 177 -33.16 19.98 -17.97
C GLN A 177 -32.09 18.90 -17.89
N VAL A 178 -31.53 18.54 -19.05
CA VAL A 178 -30.42 17.60 -19.17
C VAL A 178 -29.17 18.36 -19.58
N HIS A 179 -28.07 18.16 -18.86
CA HIS A 179 -26.77 18.77 -19.16
C HIS A 179 -25.64 17.77 -18.96
N VAL A 180 -24.52 18.00 -19.65
CA VAL A 180 -23.28 17.21 -19.48
C VAL A 180 -22.62 17.61 -18.17
N LEU A 181 -22.06 16.63 -17.45
CA LEU A 181 -21.20 16.92 -16.30
C LEU A 181 -19.83 17.42 -16.79
N GLU A 182 -19.40 18.59 -16.35
CA GLU A 182 -18.27 19.34 -16.93
C GLU A 182 -16.98 19.28 -16.12
N SER A 183 -17.00 18.60 -14.96
CA SER A 183 -15.80 18.41 -14.12
C SER A 183 -15.78 17.06 -13.40
N VAL A 184 -14.60 16.62 -12.95
CA VAL A 184 -14.48 15.41 -12.11
C VAL A 184 -15.18 15.62 -10.76
N GLN A 185 -15.19 16.84 -10.25
CA GLN A 185 -15.90 17.20 -9.02
C GLN A 185 -17.43 17.04 -9.18
N GLU A 186 -17.99 17.47 -10.31
CA GLU A 186 -19.42 17.26 -10.58
C GLU A 186 -19.80 15.78 -10.66
N HIS A 187 -18.94 14.92 -11.20
CA HIS A 187 -19.16 13.47 -11.19
C HIS A 187 -19.16 12.90 -9.76
N LEU A 188 -18.35 13.45 -8.87
CA LEU A 188 -18.32 13.07 -7.45
C LEU A 188 -19.60 13.52 -6.74
N ASP A 189 -20.00 14.77 -6.96
CA ASP A 189 -21.21 15.34 -6.37
C ASP A 189 -22.47 14.61 -6.86
N GLU A 190 -22.51 14.26 -8.16
CA GLU A 190 -23.57 13.45 -8.77
C GLU A 190 -23.63 12.05 -8.14
N GLY A 191 -22.51 11.34 -8.06
CA GLY A 191 -22.46 10.00 -7.45
C GLY A 191 -22.85 10.01 -5.97
N THR A 192 -22.47 11.07 -5.24
CA THR A 192 -22.84 11.25 -3.83
C THR A 192 -24.33 11.52 -3.66
N ALA A 193 -24.90 12.42 -4.47
CA ALA A 193 -26.32 12.80 -4.39
C ALA A 193 -27.26 11.67 -4.84
N MET A 194 -26.83 10.89 -5.83
CA MET A 194 -27.64 9.82 -6.42
C MET A 194 -27.39 8.44 -5.81
N HIS A 195 -26.44 8.34 -4.88
CA HIS A 195 -26.04 7.09 -4.21
C HIS A 195 -25.74 5.93 -5.19
N HIS A 196 -25.10 6.25 -6.32
CA HIS A 196 -24.68 5.25 -7.32
C HIS A 196 -23.21 5.43 -7.73
N CYS A 197 -22.59 4.36 -8.22
CA CYS A 197 -21.13 4.26 -8.38
C CYS A 197 -20.56 4.98 -9.62
N VAL A 198 -21.17 6.08 -10.07
CA VAL A 198 -20.72 6.83 -11.28
C VAL A 198 -19.32 7.42 -11.10
N PHE A 199 -18.94 7.79 -9.88
CA PHE A 199 -17.58 8.24 -9.56
C PHE A 199 -16.60 7.07 -9.35
N ASP A 200 -16.97 6.10 -8.51
CA ASP A 200 -16.09 5.00 -8.09
C ASP A 200 -15.63 4.08 -9.23
N SER A 201 -16.41 4.02 -10.31
CA SER A 201 -16.09 3.23 -11.50
C SER A 201 -15.30 4.01 -12.57
N ALA A 202 -14.86 5.23 -12.26
CA ALA A 202 -14.07 6.11 -13.13
C ALA A 202 -14.70 6.34 -14.52
N TYR A 203 -16.03 6.44 -14.61
CA TYR A 203 -16.74 6.66 -15.89
C TYR A 203 -16.29 7.93 -16.61
N TYR A 204 -15.86 8.94 -15.85
CA TYR A 204 -15.31 10.19 -16.39
C TYR A 204 -14.05 9.97 -17.26
N LEU A 205 -13.25 8.92 -17.02
CA LEU A 205 -12.08 8.57 -17.83
C LEU A 205 -12.37 7.65 -19.02
N LYS A 206 -13.60 7.15 -19.17
CA LYS A 206 -13.96 6.26 -20.28
C LYS A 206 -14.14 7.08 -21.56
N GLU A 207 -13.34 6.78 -22.57
CA GLU A 207 -13.32 7.54 -23.84
C GLU A 207 -14.69 7.54 -24.52
N ASN A 208 -15.36 6.37 -24.57
CA ASN A 208 -16.60 6.18 -25.32
C ASN A 208 -17.88 6.39 -24.50
N SER A 209 -17.79 6.95 -23.30
CA SER A 209 -18.93 7.16 -22.39
C SER A 209 -19.11 8.65 -22.11
N LEU A 210 -20.33 9.17 -22.19
CA LEU A 210 -20.66 10.55 -21.83
C LEU A 210 -21.74 10.52 -20.75
N ILE A 211 -21.44 11.12 -19.60
CA ILE A 211 -22.36 11.21 -18.48
C ILE A 211 -23.11 12.55 -18.53
N LEU A 212 -24.43 12.46 -18.40
CA LEU A 212 -25.34 13.60 -18.32
C LEU A 212 -26.13 13.53 -17.01
N SER A 213 -26.49 14.68 -16.47
CA SER A 213 -27.41 14.79 -15.33
C SER A 213 -28.73 15.39 -15.80
N ALA A 214 -29.83 14.72 -15.46
CA ALA A 214 -31.19 15.24 -15.63
C ALA A 214 -31.66 15.87 -14.31
N THR A 215 -32.20 17.07 -14.40
CA THR A 215 -32.66 17.86 -13.27
C THR A 215 -34.04 18.46 -13.52
N ILE A 216 -34.84 18.60 -12.46
CA ILE A 216 -36.11 19.34 -12.46
C ILE A 216 -35.99 20.40 -11.37
N GLU A 217 -36.16 21.68 -11.72
CA GLU A 217 -36.02 22.81 -10.78
C GLU A 217 -34.70 22.78 -10.00
N GLY A 218 -33.61 22.33 -10.62
CA GLY A 218 -32.29 22.21 -10.01
C GLY A 218 -32.09 20.98 -9.10
N ARG A 219 -33.12 20.12 -8.93
CA ARG A 219 -32.99 18.83 -8.24
C ARG A 219 -32.63 17.73 -9.24
N ARG A 220 -31.60 16.96 -8.92
CA ARG A 220 -31.17 15.78 -9.71
C ARG A 220 -32.22 14.69 -9.64
N ILE A 221 -32.60 14.16 -10.79
CA ILE A 221 -33.60 13.09 -10.91
C ILE A 221 -32.99 11.80 -11.44
N GLU A 222 -32.18 11.85 -12.50
CA GLU A 222 -31.49 10.69 -13.08
C GLU A 222 -30.12 11.08 -13.63
N THR A 223 -29.20 10.13 -13.58
CA THR A 223 -27.91 10.20 -14.25
C THR A 223 -27.94 9.29 -15.46
N ILE A 224 -27.48 9.79 -16.59
CA ILE A 224 -27.58 9.13 -17.89
C ILE A 224 -26.18 8.88 -18.45
N GLU A 225 -25.91 7.66 -18.85
CA GLU A 225 -24.73 7.26 -19.62
C GLU A 225 -25.09 7.09 -21.09
N VAL A 226 -24.44 7.85 -21.95
CA VAL A 226 -24.53 7.74 -23.42
C VAL A 226 -23.24 7.17 -23.97
N ASN A 227 -23.34 6.10 -24.76
CA ASN A 227 -22.20 5.58 -25.50
C ASN A 227 -21.95 6.44 -26.75
N LEU A 228 -20.74 6.97 -26.89
CA LEU A 228 -20.36 7.91 -27.95
C LEU A 228 -20.19 7.24 -29.33
N ASP A 229 -19.90 5.94 -29.39
CA ASP A 229 -19.77 5.20 -30.67
C ASP A 229 -21.14 4.99 -31.32
N THR A 230 -22.12 4.58 -30.50
CA THR A 230 -23.47 4.23 -30.96
C THR A 230 -24.45 5.40 -30.86
N LEU A 231 -24.12 6.43 -30.05
CA LEU A 231 -25.00 7.53 -29.65
C LEU A 231 -26.33 7.06 -29.07
N LYS A 232 -26.27 5.98 -28.29
CA LYS A 232 -27.41 5.39 -27.57
C LYS A 232 -27.21 5.54 -26.06
N VAL A 233 -28.33 5.71 -25.36
CA VAL A 233 -28.36 5.62 -23.89
C VAL A 233 -28.09 4.17 -23.50
N VAL A 234 -27.03 3.96 -22.71
CA VAL A 234 -26.66 2.65 -22.15
C VAL A 234 -27.33 2.45 -20.80
N GLN A 235 -27.35 3.51 -20.00
CA GLN A 235 -27.91 3.50 -18.66
C GLN A 235 -28.56 4.86 -18.39
N SER A 236 -29.73 4.84 -17.74
CA SER A 236 -30.38 6.02 -17.17
C SER A 236 -30.99 5.56 -15.85
N ARG A 237 -30.53 6.11 -14.73
CA ARG A 237 -30.96 5.67 -13.39
C ARG A 237 -31.07 6.85 -12.44
N GLY A 238 -32.11 6.82 -11.63
CA GLY A 238 -32.31 7.70 -10.49
C GLY A 238 -31.57 7.24 -9.24
N VAL A 239 -31.97 7.81 -8.10
CA VAL A 239 -31.37 7.53 -6.79
C VAL A 239 -31.41 6.02 -6.49
N CYS A 240 -30.31 5.46 -5.97
CA CYS A 240 -30.18 4.04 -5.64
C CYS A 240 -30.46 3.09 -6.83
N ASN A 241 -30.10 3.49 -8.06
CA ASN A 241 -30.27 2.71 -9.28
C ASN A 241 -31.74 2.36 -9.65
N GLN A 242 -32.70 3.16 -9.20
CA GLN A 242 -34.11 2.96 -9.54
C GLN A 242 -34.52 3.81 -10.75
N ASN A 243 -35.55 3.38 -11.47
CA ASN A 243 -36.12 4.21 -12.53
C ASN A 243 -37.06 5.26 -11.91
N THR A 244 -37.02 6.48 -12.41
CA THR A 244 -37.96 7.53 -12.02
C THR A 244 -39.21 7.49 -12.90
N GLU A 245 -40.26 8.19 -12.48
CA GLU A 245 -41.47 8.39 -13.30
C GLU A 245 -41.19 9.10 -14.64
N TYR A 246 -40.07 9.82 -14.72
CA TYR A 246 -39.62 10.56 -15.89
C TYR A 246 -38.66 9.76 -16.77
N HIS A 247 -38.33 8.51 -16.43
CA HIS A 247 -37.30 7.71 -17.10
C HIS A 247 -37.47 7.67 -18.63
N ASP A 248 -38.66 7.28 -19.11
CA ASP A 248 -38.93 7.18 -20.54
C ASP A 248 -38.87 8.55 -21.23
N GLN A 249 -39.32 9.61 -20.55
CA GLN A 249 -39.25 10.98 -21.04
C GLN A 249 -37.79 11.44 -21.19
N ILE A 250 -36.93 11.16 -20.21
CA ILE A 250 -35.50 11.49 -20.22
C ILE A 250 -34.79 10.74 -21.36
N VAL A 251 -35.02 9.43 -21.49
CA VAL A 251 -34.42 8.61 -22.55
C VAL A 251 -34.84 9.13 -23.93
N ASN A 252 -36.12 9.47 -24.11
CA ASN A 252 -36.62 10.04 -25.36
C ASN A 252 -36.03 11.43 -25.64
N LEU A 253 -35.90 12.27 -24.61
CA LEU A 253 -35.31 13.60 -24.72
C LEU A 253 -33.83 13.55 -25.16
N VAL A 254 -33.05 12.65 -24.58
CA VAL A 254 -31.64 12.42 -24.97
C VAL A 254 -31.56 11.88 -26.40
N ASN A 255 -32.41 10.91 -26.76
CA ASN A 255 -32.44 10.32 -28.11
C ASN A 255 -32.86 11.32 -29.20
N ALA A 256 -33.76 12.25 -28.89
CA ALA A 256 -34.16 13.34 -29.79
C ALA A 256 -33.01 14.32 -30.02
N ASN A 257 -32.20 14.59 -28.99
CA ASN A 257 -31.11 15.55 -29.01
C ASN A 257 -29.73 14.97 -29.36
N LYS A 258 -29.62 13.67 -29.66
CA LYS A 258 -28.36 13.01 -30.05
C LYS A 258 -27.62 13.67 -31.23
N ARG A 259 -28.34 14.43 -32.07
CA ARG A 259 -27.75 15.19 -33.18
C ARG A 259 -26.78 16.27 -32.67
N LEU A 260 -27.05 16.89 -31.52
CA LEU A 260 -26.16 17.90 -30.90
C LEU A 260 -24.82 17.28 -30.49
N ILE A 261 -24.86 16.12 -29.84
CA ILE A 261 -23.67 15.35 -29.47
C ILE A 261 -22.87 14.99 -30.73
N ARG A 262 -23.54 14.48 -31.77
CA ARG A 262 -22.91 14.14 -33.05
C ARG A 262 -22.26 15.35 -33.73
N GLN A 263 -22.87 16.53 -33.64
CA GLN A 263 -22.32 17.75 -34.23
C GLN A 263 -21.02 18.16 -33.56
N ARG A 264 -20.96 18.10 -32.21
CA ARG A 264 -19.72 18.39 -31.45
C ARG A 264 -18.60 17.40 -31.76
N MET A 265 -18.92 16.12 -31.98
CA MET A 265 -17.92 15.12 -32.43
C MET A 265 -17.29 15.50 -33.77
N ARG A 266 -18.08 16.04 -34.71
CA ARG A 266 -17.62 16.42 -36.06
C ARG A 266 -16.88 17.76 -36.13
N GLN A 267 -17.17 18.69 -35.23
CA GLN A 267 -16.55 20.02 -35.21
C GLN A 267 -15.09 20.01 -34.74
N THR A 268 -14.61 18.88 -34.21
CA THR A 268 -13.27 18.74 -33.63
C THR A 268 -12.46 17.60 -34.26
N ALA A 269 -12.88 17.14 -35.45
CA ALA A 269 -12.18 16.17 -36.30
C ALA A 269 -11.59 16.92 -37.49
#